data_AF-A0A1X7VLN1-F1
#
_entry.id   AF-A0A1X7VLN1-F1
#
_cell.length_a   1.000
_cell.length_b   1.000
_cell.length_c   1.000
_cell.angle_alpha   90.00
_cell.angle_beta   90.00
_cell.angle_gamma   90.00
#
_symmetry.space_group_name_H-M   'P 1'
#
loop_
_entity.id
_entity.type
_entity.pdbx_description
1 polymer ?
#
loop_
_entity_poly.entity_id
_entity_poly.type
_entity_poly.pdbx_seq_one_letter_code
_entity_poly.pdbx_strand_id
1 'polypeptide(L)'
;METRIDLLSETQKTGTLNDLYEKLNQSSLPRSCAEVLKNSSNSPSGYYNLTDPNGYPDSVYCYMDNLCNSGGRWKRVAKLDMTNSNENCPTGLRLYYQDGGRACGRPVSGRGSCSGTIFPVNYEYSQVCGKVIGYQKGFPDGPDGNDRVILTHGTTQSHIWSFFPSPSEEHSNCPCSSSRRAINVPSYIGSDYYCESAQTSGFPSNLNHFIYG
;
A
#
# COMPACT_ATOMS: atom_id res chain seq x y z
N MET A 1 -69.23 15.61 30.31
CA MET A 1 -68.54 14.60 31.15
C MET A 1 -69.03 13.26 30.59
N GLU A 2 -68.27 12.42 29.91
CA GLU A 2 -66.83 12.19 29.89
C GLU A 2 -66.30 11.78 28.51
N THR A 3 -65.05 12.17 28.34
CA THR A 3 -63.97 11.76 27.45
C THR A 3 -63.99 10.36 26.83
N ARG A 4 -63.76 10.30 25.51
CA ARG A 4 -63.07 9.18 24.84
C ARG A 4 -61.64 9.60 24.52
N ILE A 5 -60.68 9.02 25.23
CA ILE A 5 -59.30 8.83 24.76
C ILE A 5 -58.94 7.40 25.12
N ASP A 6 -58.33 6.70 24.16
CA ASP A 6 -57.27 5.69 24.30
C ASP A 6 -57.27 4.87 23.00
N LEU A 7 -56.16 4.55 22.36
CA LEU A 7 -54.78 5.05 22.32
C LEU A 7 -54.23 4.35 21.06
N LEU A 8 -53.38 5.06 20.32
CA LEU A 8 -52.80 4.64 19.06
C LEU A 8 -52.22 3.21 19.15
N SER A 9 -52.55 2.35 18.18
CA SER A 9 -51.89 1.08 17.99
C SER A 9 -50.46 1.32 17.53
N GLU A 10 -49.49 1.28 18.45
CA GLU A 10 -48.09 1.12 18.10
C GLU A 10 -47.87 -0.31 17.59
N THR A 11 -47.87 -0.48 16.28
CA THR A 11 -47.22 -1.61 15.62
C THR A 11 -45.71 -1.53 15.87
N GLN A 12 -45.25 -1.98 17.03
CA GLN A 12 -43.86 -2.35 17.24
C GLN A 12 -43.62 -3.73 16.59
N LYS A 13 -42.85 -3.66 15.49
CA LYS A 13 -42.25 -4.78 14.76
C LYS A 13 -41.66 -5.80 15.74
N THR A 14 -42.32 -6.94 15.91
CA THR A 14 -41.77 -8.13 16.55
C THR A 14 -40.74 -8.77 15.64
N GLY A 15 -39.48 -8.32 15.73
CA GLY A 15 -38.35 -9.14 15.29
C GLY A 15 -38.34 -10.41 16.14
N THR A 16 -38.30 -11.57 15.50
CA THR A 16 -38.45 -12.85 16.20
C THR A 16 -37.23 -13.11 17.08
N LEU A 17 -37.41 -13.87 18.16
CA LEU A 17 -36.31 -14.35 19.01
C LEU A 17 -35.21 -15.02 18.16
N ASN A 18 -35.60 -15.69 17.07
CA ASN A 18 -34.69 -16.29 16.10
C ASN A 18 -33.81 -15.26 15.37
N ASP A 19 -34.31 -14.06 15.07
CA ASP A 19 -33.50 -12.99 14.48
C ASP A 19 -32.46 -12.45 15.49
N LEU A 20 -32.80 -12.44 16.78
CA LEU A 20 -31.89 -12.09 17.86
C LEU A 20 -30.88 -13.22 18.14
N TYR A 21 -31.31 -14.48 18.09
CA TYR A 21 -30.45 -15.65 18.24
C TYR A 21 -29.50 -15.83 17.04
N GLU A 22 -29.93 -15.54 15.81
CA GLU A 22 -29.04 -15.49 14.64
C GLU A 22 -28.05 -14.33 14.75
N LYS A 23 -28.47 -13.15 15.23
CA LYS A 23 -27.56 -12.01 15.49
C LYS A 23 -26.57 -12.29 16.62
N LEU A 24 -26.96 -13.02 17.67
CA LEU A 24 -26.10 -13.38 18.79
C LEU A 24 -25.14 -14.53 18.43
N ASN A 25 -25.54 -15.45 17.55
CA ASN A 25 -24.65 -16.48 16.98
C ASN A 25 -23.80 -15.99 15.79
N GLN A 26 -24.07 -14.79 15.27
CA GLN A 26 -23.26 -14.09 14.25
C GLN A 26 -22.19 -13.17 14.84
N SER A 27 -21.79 -13.37 16.09
CA SER A 27 -20.61 -12.69 16.66
C SER A 27 -19.29 -13.26 16.11
N SER A 28 -19.25 -13.73 14.86
CA SER A 28 -17.98 -14.01 14.19
C SER A 28 -17.41 -12.69 13.69
N LEU A 29 -16.20 -12.33 14.12
CA LEU A 29 -15.48 -11.20 13.53
C LEU A 29 -15.39 -11.39 12.01
N PRO A 30 -15.49 -10.31 11.22
CA PRO A 30 -15.34 -10.39 9.77
C PRO A 30 -13.95 -10.93 9.42
N ARG A 31 -13.83 -11.72 8.35
CA ARG A 31 -12.52 -12.25 7.89
C ARG A 31 -11.76 -11.30 6.98
N SER A 32 -12.43 -10.27 6.47
CA SER A 32 -11.85 -9.32 5.51
C SER A 32 -12.45 -7.93 5.63
N CYS A 33 -11.71 -6.92 5.16
CA CYS A 33 -12.24 -5.57 4.99
C CYS A 33 -13.45 -5.53 4.03
N ALA A 34 -13.56 -6.51 3.13
CA ALA A 34 -14.73 -6.71 2.29
C ALA A 34 -15.98 -7.07 3.08
N GLU A 35 -15.84 -7.98 4.03
CA GLU A 35 -16.95 -8.39 4.90
C GLU A 35 -17.37 -7.27 5.85
N VAL A 36 -16.42 -6.45 6.33
CA VAL A 36 -16.74 -5.25 7.12
C VAL A 36 -17.68 -4.32 6.33
N LEU A 37 -17.37 -4.03 5.06
CA LEU A 37 -18.22 -3.21 4.20
C LEU A 37 -19.55 -3.88 3.84
N LYS A 38 -19.57 -5.20 3.71
CA LYS A 38 -20.81 -5.96 3.47
C LYS A 38 -21.75 -5.90 4.67
N ASN A 39 -21.20 -6.01 5.88
CA ASN A 39 -21.96 -5.97 7.13
C ASN A 39 -22.43 -4.55 7.49
N SER A 40 -21.64 -3.54 7.12
CA SER A 40 -21.96 -2.12 7.29
C SER A 40 -21.38 -1.30 6.14
N SER A 41 -22.24 -0.89 5.21
CA SER A 41 -21.86 -0.21 3.96
C SER A 41 -21.23 1.17 4.17
N ASN A 42 -21.45 1.78 5.34
CA ASN A 42 -20.94 3.11 5.70
C ASN A 42 -19.74 3.04 6.64
N SER A 43 -19.11 1.87 6.76
CA SER A 43 -17.91 1.67 7.58
C SER A 43 -16.76 2.58 7.09
N PRO A 44 -16.20 3.45 7.95
CA PRO A 44 -15.11 4.35 7.55
C PRO A 44 -13.76 3.62 7.44
N SER A 45 -12.79 4.23 6.77
CA SER A 45 -11.39 3.76 6.82
C SER A 45 -10.84 3.78 8.25
N GLY A 46 -10.18 2.71 8.70
CA GLY A 46 -9.75 2.59 10.10
C GLY A 46 -9.22 1.20 10.48
N TYR A 47 -8.89 1.02 11.77
CA TYR A 47 -8.51 -0.29 12.30
C TYR A 47 -9.75 -1.10 12.68
N TYR A 48 -9.76 -2.37 12.27
CA TYR A 48 -10.82 -3.34 12.54
C TYR A 48 -10.22 -4.63 13.09
N ASN A 49 -10.93 -5.28 14.01
CA ASN A 49 -10.61 -6.62 14.45
C ASN A 49 -11.22 -7.61 13.44
N LEU A 50 -10.36 -8.33 12.73
CA LEU A 50 -10.76 -9.39 11.80
C LEU A 50 -10.40 -10.75 12.36
N THR A 51 -11.05 -11.81 11.88
CA THR A 51 -10.60 -13.18 12.13
C THR A 51 -9.48 -13.54 11.16
N ASP A 52 -8.33 -13.95 11.69
CA ASP A 52 -7.20 -14.51 10.93
C ASP A 52 -7.53 -15.92 10.37
N PRO A 53 -6.69 -16.49 9.51
CA PRO A 53 -6.91 -17.84 8.96
C PRO A 53 -7.02 -18.95 10.01
N ASN A 54 -6.49 -18.74 11.22
CA ASN A 54 -6.53 -19.71 12.32
C ASN A 54 -7.72 -19.49 13.27
N GLY A 55 -8.55 -18.47 13.03
CA GLY A 55 -9.70 -18.16 13.88
C GLY A 55 -9.46 -17.09 14.96
N TYR A 56 -8.25 -16.52 15.05
CA TYR A 56 -7.89 -15.55 16.08
C TYR A 56 -8.16 -14.10 15.64
N PRO A 57 -8.49 -13.18 16.58
CA PRO A 57 -8.60 -11.77 16.27
C PRO A 57 -7.26 -11.15 15.85
N ASP A 58 -7.26 -10.44 14.73
CA ASP A 58 -6.13 -9.68 14.18
C ASP A 58 -6.57 -8.23 13.91
N SER A 59 -5.82 -7.26 14.45
CA SER A 59 -6.14 -5.83 14.29
C SER A 59 -5.47 -5.29 13.05
N VAL A 60 -6.28 -4.93 12.05
CA VAL A 60 -5.77 -4.56 10.73
C VAL A 60 -6.39 -3.26 10.26
N TYR A 61 -5.62 -2.48 9.51
CA TYR A 61 -6.15 -1.27 8.90
C TYR A 61 -6.88 -1.62 7.60
N CYS A 62 -8.16 -1.27 7.54
CA CYS A 62 -8.99 -1.35 6.35
C CYS A 62 -9.14 0.04 5.72
N TYR A 63 -8.78 0.15 4.44
CA TYR A 63 -9.06 1.32 3.63
C TYR A 63 -10.36 1.08 2.84
N MET A 64 -11.38 1.85 3.18
CA MET A 64 -12.76 1.66 2.74
C MET A 64 -13.15 2.56 1.57
N ASP A 65 -12.26 3.46 1.16
CA ASP A 65 -12.47 4.34 0.02
C ASP A 65 -11.90 3.74 -1.28
N ASN A 66 -12.02 4.48 -2.39
CA ASN A 66 -11.44 4.06 -3.66
C ASN A 66 -9.91 4.13 -3.62
N LEU A 67 -9.25 3.03 -3.96
CA LEU A 67 -7.80 2.94 -4.10
C LEU A 67 -7.48 2.11 -5.35
N CYS A 68 -6.52 2.56 -6.16
CA CYS A 68 -6.16 1.94 -7.45
C CYS A 68 -7.38 1.64 -8.35
N ASN A 69 -8.31 2.60 -8.45
CA ASN A 69 -9.56 2.49 -9.23
C ASN A 69 -10.51 1.36 -8.77
N SER A 70 -10.21 0.68 -7.66
CA SER A 70 -11.09 -0.31 -7.04
C SER A 70 -11.76 0.28 -5.81
N GLY A 71 -13.09 0.20 -5.78
CA GLY A 71 -13.88 0.61 -4.62
C GLY A 71 -13.51 -0.21 -3.37
N GLY A 72 -13.60 0.45 -2.21
CA GLY A 72 -13.16 0.01 -0.89
C GLY A 72 -13.33 -1.47 -0.59
N ARG A 73 -12.36 -2.01 0.17
CA ARG A 73 -12.15 -3.43 0.55
C ARG A 73 -10.69 -3.72 0.92
N TRP A 74 -9.85 -2.71 1.06
CA TRP A 74 -8.40 -2.88 1.06
C TRP A 74 -7.87 -3.18 2.45
N LYS A 75 -7.19 -4.32 2.62
CA LYS A 75 -6.45 -4.66 3.84
C LYS A 75 -5.01 -4.16 3.70
N ARG A 76 -4.55 -3.34 4.65
CA ARG A 76 -3.16 -2.86 4.66
C ARG A 76 -2.21 -4.02 5.00
N VAL A 77 -1.26 -4.27 4.12
CA VAL A 77 -0.19 -5.27 4.30
C VAL A 77 1.05 -4.67 4.96
N ALA A 78 1.41 -3.45 4.54
CA ALA A 78 2.61 -2.77 5.00
C ALA A 78 2.37 -1.26 5.05
N LYS A 79 3.07 -0.59 5.96
CA LYS A 79 3.24 0.86 6.00
C LYS A 79 4.66 1.13 6.46
N LEU A 80 5.36 1.99 5.74
CA LEU A 80 6.65 2.54 6.12
C LEU A 80 6.56 4.06 5.99
N ASP A 81 6.43 4.73 7.12
CA ASP A 81 6.23 6.18 7.17
C ASP A 81 7.44 6.88 7.77
N MET A 82 8.37 7.24 6.88
CA MET A 82 9.62 7.85 7.30
C MET A 82 9.48 9.31 7.73
N THR A 83 8.31 9.92 7.53
CA THR A 83 8.00 11.25 8.10
C THR A 83 7.85 11.20 9.62
N ASN A 84 7.47 10.04 10.17
CA ASN A 84 7.45 9.79 11.60
C ASN A 84 8.87 9.46 12.10
N SER A 85 9.45 10.37 12.91
CA SER A 85 10.82 10.23 13.43
C SER A 85 11.08 8.97 14.26
N ASN A 86 10.03 8.33 14.78
CA ASN A 86 10.13 7.09 15.55
C ASN A 86 10.10 5.82 14.68
N GLU A 87 9.76 5.93 13.40
CA GLU A 87 9.69 4.80 12.48
C GLU A 87 11.10 4.33 12.10
N ASN A 88 11.40 3.04 12.24
CA ASN A 88 12.71 2.48 11.85
C ASN A 88 12.60 1.76 10.51
N CYS A 89 13.73 1.67 9.80
CA CYS A 89 13.78 0.87 8.57
C CYS A 89 13.59 -0.62 8.86
N PRO A 90 12.84 -1.33 8.01
CA PRO A 90 12.64 -2.75 8.16
C PRO A 90 13.95 -3.50 7.93
N THR A 91 14.03 -4.73 8.46
CA THR A 91 15.20 -5.59 8.29
C THR A 91 15.57 -5.74 6.82
N GLY A 92 16.86 -5.61 6.53
CA GLY A 92 17.41 -5.64 5.17
C GLY A 92 17.62 -4.25 4.56
N LEU A 93 16.97 -3.21 5.10
CA LEU A 93 17.16 -1.82 4.68
C LEU A 93 17.91 -1.00 5.74
N ARG A 94 18.63 0.02 5.28
CA ARG A 94 19.37 0.97 6.10
C ARG A 94 18.65 2.32 6.12
N LEU A 95 18.64 2.95 7.29
CA LEU A 95 18.16 4.31 7.47
C LEU A 95 19.17 5.33 6.95
N TYR A 96 18.66 6.30 6.21
CA TYR A 96 19.40 7.45 5.70
C TYR A 96 18.72 8.75 6.11
N TYR A 97 19.56 9.75 6.40
CA TYR A 97 19.18 11.10 6.80
C TYR A 97 19.85 12.09 5.87
N GLN A 98 19.08 12.98 5.26
CA GLN A 98 19.54 13.96 4.26
C GLN A 98 18.58 15.14 4.21
N ASP A 99 19.07 16.37 4.22
CA ASP A 99 18.27 17.60 4.10
C ASP A 99 16.99 17.65 4.97
N GLY A 100 17.06 17.06 6.18
CA GLY A 100 15.92 16.94 7.09
C GLY A 100 14.92 15.81 6.78
N GLY A 101 15.06 15.15 5.63
CA GLY A 101 14.33 13.96 5.23
C GLY A 101 14.94 12.65 5.74
N ARG A 102 14.08 11.63 5.89
CA ARG A 102 14.43 10.27 6.30
C ARG A 102 13.93 9.29 5.25
N ALA A 103 14.76 8.31 4.91
CA ALA A 103 14.39 7.26 3.94
C ALA A 103 15.08 5.94 4.28
N CYS A 104 14.49 4.83 3.83
CA CYS A 104 15.04 3.49 3.99
C CYS A 104 15.52 2.96 2.66
N GLY A 105 16.69 2.33 2.58
CA GLY A 105 17.15 1.77 1.32
C GLY A 105 18.29 0.80 1.45
N ARG A 106 18.82 0.41 0.29
CA ARG A 106 19.89 -0.57 0.20
C ARG A 106 21.11 -0.13 1.03
N PRO A 107 21.63 -0.97 1.93
CA PRO A 107 22.91 -0.74 2.58
C PRO A 107 24.04 -0.50 1.57
N VAL A 108 25.05 0.27 1.96
CA VAL A 108 26.22 0.54 1.11
C VAL A 108 27.02 -0.74 0.90
N SER A 109 27.26 -1.10 -0.36
CA SER A 109 28.09 -2.24 -0.77
C SER A 109 29.09 -1.82 -1.85
N GLY A 110 30.27 -2.43 -1.86
CA GLY A 110 31.29 -2.19 -2.89
C GLY A 110 31.02 -2.86 -4.24
N ARG A 111 29.87 -3.52 -4.40
CA ARG A 111 29.40 -4.18 -5.62
C ARG A 111 27.90 -3.92 -5.80
N GLY A 112 27.41 -4.01 -7.04
CA GLY A 112 25.98 -3.98 -7.34
C GLY A 112 25.25 -5.12 -6.63
N SER A 113 24.18 -4.79 -5.91
CA SER A 113 23.36 -5.76 -5.16
C SER A 113 21.93 -5.26 -5.03
N CYS A 114 21.03 -6.13 -4.61
CA CYS A 114 19.66 -5.77 -4.24
C CYS A 114 19.49 -5.99 -2.73
N SER A 115 18.67 -5.17 -2.10
CA SER A 115 18.22 -5.42 -0.73
C SER A 115 16.74 -5.08 -0.64
N GLY A 116 16.05 -5.81 0.22
CA GLY A 116 14.62 -5.69 0.38
C GLY A 116 14.21 -6.26 1.72
N THR A 117 12.91 -6.23 1.94
CA THR A 117 12.28 -6.78 3.12
C THR A 117 11.08 -7.61 2.70
N ILE A 118 10.61 -8.49 3.59
CA ILE A 118 9.45 -9.34 3.35
C ILE A 118 8.33 -8.88 4.28
N PHE A 119 7.18 -8.59 3.69
CA PHE A 119 5.94 -8.37 4.43
C PHE A 119 5.13 -9.67 4.41
N PRO A 120 5.05 -10.42 5.53
CA PRO A 120 4.36 -11.70 5.55
C PRO A 120 2.86 -11.51 5.36
N VAL A 121 2.29 -12.30 4.45
CA VAL A 121 0.84 -12.35 4.17
C VAL A 121 0.42 -13.82 4.21
N ASN A 122 -0.61 -14.12 4.99
CA ASN A 122 -1.15 -15.48 5.19
C ASN A 122 -2.60 -15.63 4.68
N TYR A 123 -3.03 -14.74 3.78
CA TYR A 123 -4.37 -14.72 3.20
C TYR A 123 -4.29 -14.51 1.70
N GLU A 124 -5.33 -14.95 0.99
CA GLU A 124 -5.44 -14.72 -0.45
C GLU A 124 -5.81 -13.27 -0.74
N TYR A 125 -5.30 -12.76 -1.87
CA TYR A 125 -5.61 -11.42 -2.37
C TYR A 125 -5.66 -11.46 -3.89
N SER A 126 -6.50 -10.61 -4.48
CA SER A 126 -6.68 -10.52 -5.93
C SER A 126 -5.88 -9.38 -6.57
N GLN A 127 -5.45 -8.42 -5.78
CA GLN A 127 -4.76 -7.22 -6.25
C GLN A 127 -3.91 -6.61 -5.14
N VAL A 128 -2.84 -5.93 -5.54
CA VAL A 128 -1.96 -5.15 -4.66
C VAL A 128 -1.88 -3.74 -5.19
N CYS A 129 -2.06 -2.77 -4.30
CA CYS A 129 -1.89 -1.35 -4.60
C CYS A 129 -0.87 -0.78 -3.64
N GLY A 130 0.02 0.07 -4.15
CA GLY A 130 1.09 0.66 -3.36
C GLY A 130 1.41 2.06 -3.82
N LYS A 131 2.07 2.80 -2.93
CA LYS A 131 2.69 4.08 -3.23
C LYS A 131 4.10 4.02 -2.66
N VAL A 132 5.07 4.40 -3.49
CA VAL A 132 6.44 4.63 -3.09
C VAL A 132 6.73 6.12 -3.22
N ILE A 133 7.46 6.65 -2.26
CA ILE A 133 8.00 8.01 -2.35
C ILE A 133 9.51 7.84 -2.34
N GLY A 134 10.08 7.96 -3.53
CA GLY A 134 11.52 7.98 -3.71
C GLY A 134 12.04 9.39 -3.58
N TYR A 135 13.32 9.48 -3.31
CA TYR A 135 14.07 10.72 -3.40
C TYR A 135 15.40 10.37 -4.11
N GLN A 136 15.98 11.30 -4.88
CA GLN A 136 17.12 10.98 -5.74
C GLN A 136 18.49 11.10 -5.06
N LYS A 137 19.33 10.05 -5.16
CA LYS A 137 20.79 10.09 -4.89
C LYS A 137 21.58 9.99 -6.17
N GLY A 138 22.44 10.98 -6.41
CA GLY A 138 23.34 10.94 -7.55
C GLY A 138 22.56 10.84 -8.85
N PHE A 139 22.90 9.86 -9.67
CA PHE A 139 22.33 9.64 -10.99
C PHE A 139 21.80 8.21 -11.07
N PRO A 140 20.51 7.99 -10.75
CA PRO A 140 19.94 6.65 -10.88
C PRO A 140 19.92 6.26 -12.35
N ASP A 141 20.46 5.10 -12.67
CA ASP A 141 20.57 4.65 -14.06
C ASP A 141 19.27 3.99 -14.58
N GLY A 142 18.25 3.93 -13.73
CA GLY A 142 16.94 3.38 -14.04
C GLY A 142 17.03 1.92 -14.52
N PRO A 143 16.34 1.56 -15.62
CA PRO A 143 16.42 0.22 -16.19
C PRO A 143 17.85 -0.23 -16.56
N ASP A 144 18.72 0.68 -17.00
CA ASP A 144 20.07 0.37 -17.50
C ASP A 144 20.98 -0.17 -16.37
N GLY A 145 21.03 0.55 -15.25
CA GLY A 145 21.81 0.15 -14.08
C GLY A 145 21.05 -0.75 -13.09
N ASN A 146 19.83 -1.15 -13.42
CA ASN A 146 18.91 -1.86 -12.51
C ASN A 146 18.62 -1.11 -11.20
N ASP A 147 18.68 0.22 -11.23
CA ASP A 147 18.24 1.06 -10.12
C ASP A 147 16.72 1.17 -10.18
N ARG A 148 16.04 0.42 -9.31
CA ARG A 148 14.58 0.40 -9.24
C ARG A 148 14.08 -0.05 -7.87
N VAL A 149 12.83 0.26 -7.58
CA VAL A 149 12.04 -0.50 -6.61
C VAL A 149 11.28 -1.58 -7.35
N ILE A 150 11.23 -2.77 -6.77
CA ILE A 150 10.43 -3.87 -7.28
C ILE A 150 9.61 -4.44 -6.15
N LEU A 151 8.31 -4.57 -6.37
CA LEU A 151 7.43 -5.36 -5.52
C LEU A 151 7.24 -6.73 -6.18
N THR A 152 7.48 -7.79 -5.43
CA THR A 152 7.30 -9.17 -5.88
C THR A 152 6.46 -9.95 -4.88
N HIS A 153 5.94 -11.10 -5.31
CA HIS A 153 5.21 -12.03 -4.47
C HIS A 153 5.70 -13.46 -4.62
N GLY A 154 5.57 -14.19 -3.52
CA GLY A 154 5.82 -15.61 -3.45
C GLY A 154 7.31 -15.92 -3.38
N THR A 155 7.62 -17.19 -3.16
CA THR A 155 8.99 -17.68 -3.08
C THR A 155 9.74 -17.59 -4.41
N THR A 156 9.01 -17.55 -5.52
CA THR A 156 9.52 -17.38 -6.88
C THR A 156 9.76 -15.91 -7.25
N GLN A 157 9.43 -14.96 -6.37
CA GLN A 157 9.55 -13.51 -6.63
C GLN A 157 8.84 -13.08 -7.93
N SER A 158 7.62 -13.58 -8.13
CA SER A 158 6.79 -13.16 -9.26
C SER A 158 6.56 -11.66 -9.20
N HIS A 159 6.81 -10.96 -10.30
CA HIS A 159 6.70 -9.50 -10.38
C HIS A 159 5.27 -9.03 -10.15
N ILE A 160 5.10 -7.94 -9.39
CA ILE A 160 3.82 -7.25 -9.22
C ILE A 160 3.89 -5.88 -9.90
N TRP A 161 4.86 -5.06 -9.53
CA TRP A 161 5.13 -3.79 -10.21
C TRP A 161 6.57 -3.31 -9.96
N SER A 162 7.04 -2.37 -10.76
CA SER A 162 8.34 -1.71 -10.57
C SER A 162 8.26 -0.18 -10.62
N PHE A 163 9.12 0.49 -9.89
CA PHE A 163 9.31 1.94 -9.99
C PHE A 163 10.68 2.24 -10.58
N PHE A 164 10.69 2.94 -11.71
CA PHE A 164 11.89 3.36 -12.41
C PHE A 164 12.18 4.84 -12.15
N PRO A 165 13.32 5.15 -11.53
CA PRO A 165 13.79 6.49 -11.27
C PRO A 165 14.71 6.97 -12.38
N SER A 166 14.80 8.29 -12.53
CA SER A 166 15.71 8.93 -13.45
C SER A 166 16.26 10.25 -12.89
N PRO A 167 17.49 10.65 -13.27
CA PRO A 167 18.12 11.85 -12.74
C PRO A 167 17.42 13.14 -13.16
N SER A 168 16.87 13.19 -14.39
CA SER A 168 16.14 14.34 -14.91
C SER A 168 15.31 13.96 -16.14
N GLU A 169 14.31 14.78 -16.49
CA GLU A 169 13.48 14.58 -17.68
C GLU A 169 14.29 14.68 -18.98
N GLU A 170 15.23 15.61 -19.07
CA GLU A 170 16.04 15.84 -20.28
C GLU A 170 16.99 14.66 -20.58
N HIS A 171 17.58 14.07 -19.55
CA HIS A 171 18.58 12.99 -19.65
C HIS A 171 18.03 11.68 -19.10
N SER A 172 16.77 11.41 -19.38
CA SER A 172 16.03 10.35 -18.74
C SER A 172 16.20 9.01 -19.45
N ASN A 173 16.80 8.03 -18.76
CA ASN A 173 16.70 6.61 -19.14
C ASN A 173 15.35 6.00 -18.73
N CYS A 174 14.45 6.82 -18.18
CA CYS A 174 13.17 6.41 -17.66
C CYS A 174 12.21 5.99 -18.79
N PRO A 175 11.51 4.85 -18.67
CA PRO A 175 10.63 4.37 -19.73
C PRO A 175 9.42 5.27 -20.03
N CYS A 176 9.00 6.14 -19.10
CA CYS A 176 7.90 7.10 -19.36
C CYS A 176 8.38 8.44 -19.93
N SER A 177 9.71 8.64 -20.10
CA SER A 177 10.21 9.89 -20.65
C SER A 177 9.98 9.97 -22.17
N SER A 178 9.78 11.19 -22.65
CA SER A 178 9.81 11.51 -24.09
C SER A 178 11.23 11.73 -24.63
N SER A 179 12.26 11.64 -23.78
CA SER A 179 13.66 11.77 -24.17
C SER A 179 14.07 10.67 -25.15
N ARG A 180 15.01 10.98 -26.04
CA ARG A 180 15.60 9.98 -26.96
C ARG A 180 16.41 8.90 -26.24
N ARG A 181 16.70 9.09 -24.95
CA ARG A 181 17.40 8.12 -24.09
C ARG A 181 16.47 7.19 -23.34
N ALA A 182 15.14 7.37 -23.45
CA ALA A 182 14.18 6.50 -22.78
C ALA A 182 14.41 5.03 -23.19
N ILE A 183 14.55 4.16 -22.18
CA ILE A 183 14.87 2.75 -22.38
C ILE A 183 13.58 1.94 -22.30
N ASN A 184 13.45 0.95 -23.19
CA ASN A 184 12.34 0.00 -23.16
C ASN A 184 12.42 -0.87 -21.89
N VAL A 185 11.28 -1.02 -21.24
CA VAL A 185 11.14 -1.95 -20.11
C VAL A 185 11.30 -3.41 -20.57
N PRO A 186 11.97 -4.27 -19.78
CA PRO A 186 11.97 -5.71 -20.01
C PRO A 186 10.55 -6.28 -20.16
N SER A 187 10.38 -7.24 -21.07
CA SER A 187 9.06 -7.80 -21.40
C SER A 187 8.32 -8.43 -20.21
N TYR A 188 9.05 -8.97 -19.23
CA TYR A 188 8.45 -9.58 -18.03
C TYR A 188 7.79 -8.55 -17.09
N ILE A 189 8.10 -7.26 -17.22
CA ILE A 189 7.47 -6.17 -16.45
C ILE A 189 6.17 -5.71 -17.12
N GLY A 190 6.09 -5.81 -18.45
CA GLY A 190 4.92 -5.37 -19.20
C GLY A 190 4.57 -3.90 -18.92
N SER A 191 3.30 -3.66 -18.59
CA SER A 191 2.77 -2.34 -18.21
C SER A 191 2.80 -2.06 -16.71
N ASP A 192 3.31 -2.99 -15.91
CA ASP A 192 3.25 -2.93 -14.45
C ASP A 192 4.44 -2.14 -13.88
N TYR A 193 4.56 -0.89 -14.32
CA TYR A 193 5.59 0.01 -13.83
C TYR A 193 5.12 1.45 -13.72
N TYR A 194 5.75 2.15 -12.78
CA TYR A 194 5.69 3.59 -12.62
C TYR A 194 7.08 4.15 -12.84
N CYS A 195 7.16 5.42 -13.18
CA CYS A 195 8.45 6.04 -13.31
C CYS A 195 8.38 7.54 -13.08
N GLU A 196 9.48 8.11 -12.58
CA GLU A 196 9.55 9.52 -12.20
C GLU A 196 10.99 10.01 -12.35
N SER A 197 11.15 11.30 -12.66
CA SER A 197 12.45 11.97 -12.58
C SER A 197 12.42 13.01 -11.46
N ALA A 198 13.57 13.29 -10.85
CA ALA A 198 13.58 14.26 -9.74
C ALA A 198 13.67 15.72 -10.20
N GLN A 199 14.00 15.98 -11.47
CA GLN A 199 14.15 17.35 -11.97
C GLN A 199 13.81 17.47 -13.45
N THR A 200 13.27 18.62 -13.83
CA THR A 200 12.87 18.92 -15.21
C THR A 200 14.04 19.19 -16.14
N SER A 201 15.09 19.87 -15.69
CA SER A 201 16.26 20.21 -16.52
C SER A 201 17.56 20.29 -15.73
N GLY A 202 18.67 20.06 -16.43
CA GLY A 202 20.02 20.07 -15.85
C GLY A 202 20.42 18.76 -15.17
N PHE A 203 21.66 18.77 -14.67
CA PHE A 203 22.16 17.74 -13.76
C PHE A 203 22.08 18.29 -12.34
N PRO A 204 21.70 17.50 -11.32
CA PRO A 204 21.75 17.95 -9.94
C PRO A 204 23.15 18.51 -9.64
N SER A 205 23.22 19.81 -9.38
CA SER A 205 24.48 20.53 -9.15
C SER A 205 25.12 20.19 -7.80
N ASN A 206 24.43 19.40 -6.97
CA ASN A 206 24.93 18.89 -5.71
C ASN A 206 24.72 17.37 -5.62
N LEU A 207 25.80 16.65 -5.32
CA LEU A 207 25.95 15.21 -5.11
C LEU A 207 25.13 14.63 -3.93
N ASN A 208 24.03 15.27 -3.53
CA ASN A 208 23.28 14.92 -2.33
C ASN A 208 21.98 14.16 -2.67
N HIS A 209 22.18 12.85 -2.79
CA HIS A 209 21.53 11.80 -1.98
C HIS A 209 20.01 11.79 -1.76
N PHE A 210 19.35 10.70 -2.18
CA PHE A 210 18.40 9.86 -1.43
C PHE A 210 18.06 8.49 -2.11
N ILE A 211 17.15 7.75 -1.50
CA ILE A 211 17.06 6.31 -1.34
C ILE A 211 15.58 5.90 -1.51
N TYR A 212 15.33 4.74 -2.12
CA TYR A 212 13.97 4.22 -2.32
C TYR A 212 13.35 3.61 -1.07
N GLY A 213 12.33 4.26 -0.49
CA GLY A 213 11.45 3.70 0.55
C GLY A 213 10.19 3.07 -0.04
#